data_AF-T0L9J1-F1
#
_entry.id   AF-T0L9J1-F1
#
_cell.length_a   1.000
_cell.length_b   1.000
_cell.length_c   1.000
_cell.angle_alpha   90.00
_cell.angle_beta   90.00
_cell.angle_gamma   90.00
#
_symmetry.space_group_name_H-M   'P 1'
#
loop_
_entity.id
_entity.type
_entity.pdbx_description
1 polymer ?
#
loop_
_entity_poly.entity_id
_entity_poly.type
_entity_poly.pdbx_seq_one_letter_code
_entity_poly.pdbx_strand_id
1 'polypeptide(L)'
;MGLGLESLVGYVDDSNDTRHCTVSADYLRTLVDIANERFVENAARIARFRAALQDAVAGPPARLGEGGVEWEDAAVRRERKRAEGLRQKEEKMLAAREKETQRASEGLVDDAVDLPEYQLHGL
;
A
#
# COMPACT_ATOMS: atom_id res chain seq x y z
N MET A 1 22.31 10.92 26.72
CA MET A 1 22.39 10.93 28.20
C MET A 1 21.18 10.17 28.73
N GLY A 2 21.37 9.00 29.37
CA GLY A 2 20.26 8.17 29.86
C GLY A 2 19.57 8.79 31.09
N LEU A 3 18.29 8.46 31.33
CA LEU A 3 17.55 8.92 32.52
C LEU A 3 17.86 8.02 33.74
N GLY A 4 19.15 7.86 34.08
CA GLY A 4 19.55 7.18 35.31
C GLY A 4 19.23 8.02 36.54
N LEU A 5 18.92 7.38 37.67
CA LEU A 5 18.84 8.03 38.98
C LEU A 5 19.81 7.33 39.93
N GLU A 6 20.74 8.10 40.50
CA GLU A 6 21.67 7.63 41.51
C GLU A 6 21.59 8.58 42.70
N SER A 7 21.43 8.05 43.90
CA SER A 7 21.35 8.82 45.14
C SER A 7 21.81 7.98 46.33
N LEU A 8 22.56 8.61 47.25
CA LEU A 8 22.98 7.99 48.51
C LEU A 8 21.83 8.02 49.52
N VAL A 9 21.27 6.86 49.84
CA VAL A 9 20.17 6.72 50.81
C VAL A 9 20.62 6.20 52.18
N GLY A 10 21.84 5.68 52.26
CA GLY A 10 22.41 5.13 53.47
C GLY A 10 23.78 4.53 53.26
N TYR A 11 24.40 4.08 54.35
CA TYR A 11 25.68 3.40 54.37
C TYR A 11 25.69 2.29 55.42
N VAL A 12 26.69 1.41 55.35
CA VAL A 12 26.97 0.40 56.38
C VAL A 12 28.20 0.86 57.14
N ASP A 13 28.16 0.78 58.47
CA ASP A 13 29.32 1.00 59.33
C ASP A 13 30.11 -0.31 59.44
N ASP A 14 31.30 -0.34 58.85
CA ASP A 14 32.17 -1.52 58.79
C ASP A 14 32.64 -2.00 60.17
N SER A 15 32.56 -1.15 61.21
CA SER A 15 33.03 -1.50 62.55
C SER A 15 32.05 -2.39 63.32
N ASN A 16 30.75 -2.31 63.01
CA ASN A 16 29.68 -2.97 63.76
C ASN A 16 28.59 -3.58 62.86
N ASP A 17 28.77 -3.59 61.53
CA ASP A 17 27.82 -4.06 60.51
C ASP A 17 26.42 -3.41 60.61
N THR A 18 26.34 -2.20 61.16
CA THR A 18 25.08 -1.47 61.35
C THR A 18 24.76 -0.66 60.10
N ARG A 19 23.49 -0.70 59.67
CA ARG A 19 22.99 0.07 58.53
C ARG A 19 22.45 1.42 58.99
N HIS A 20 22.95 2.48 58.39
CA HIS A 20 22.54 3.85 58.66
C HIS A 20 21.76 4.41 57.49
N CYS A 21 20.51 4.82 57.73
CA CYS A 21 19.71 5.58 56.76
C CYS A 21 20.08 7.06 56.89
N THR A 22 20.41 7.71 55.79
CA THR A 22 20.77 9.14 55.76
C THR A 22 19.63 10.05 55.35
N VAL A 23 18.48 9.46 54.97
CA VAL A 23 17.33 10.17 54.42
C VAL A 23 16.06 9.88 55.21
N SER A 24 15.10 10.81 55.15
CA SER A 24 13.77 10.59 55.71
C SER A 24 12.94 9.65 54.84
N ALA A 25 11.90 9.05 55.42
CA ALA A 25 10.95 8.22 54.67
C ALA A 25 10.23 9.00 53.56
N ASP A 26 9.91 10.28 53.81
CA ASP A 26 9.31 11.15 52.79
C ASP A 26 10.26 11.40 51.62
N TYR A 27 11.53 11.65 51.91
CA TYR A 27 12.51 11.83 50.85
C TYR A 27 12.71 10.56 50.03
N LEU A 28 12.74 9.40 50.70
CA LEU A 28 12.84 8.11 50.02
C LEU A 28 11.62 7.85 49.10
N ARG A 29 10.41 8.21 49.53
CA ARG A 29 9.19 8.16 48.69
C ARG A 29 9.37 9.01 47.42
N THR A 30 9.83 10.25 47.58
CA THR A 30 10.10 11.14 46.44
C THR A 30 11.12 10.56 45.46
N LEU A 31 12.20 9.94 45.96
CA LEU A 31 13.19 9.28 45.09
C LEU A 31 12.57 8.13 44.29
N VAL A 32 11.71 7.33 44.93
CA VAL A 32 11.01 6.21 44.28
C VAL A 32 10.06 6.72 43.20
N ASP A 33 9.30 7.79 43.47
CA ASP A 33 8.37 8.38 42.49
C ASP A 33 9.13 8.86 41.25
N ILE A 34 10.23 9.60 41.45
CA ILE A 34 11.11 10.06 40.36
C ILE A 34 11.69 8.87 39.58
N ALA A 35 12.12 7.80 40.27
CA ALA A 35 12.65 6.61 39.61
C ALA A 35 11.59 5.96 38.72
N ASN A 36 10.35 5.83 39.21
CA ASN A 36 9.24 5.25 38.48
C ASN A 36 8.90 6.05 37.22
N GLU A 37 8.83 7.38 37.31
CA GLU A 37 8.64 8.24 36.14
C GLU A 37 9.73 8.03 35.08
N ARG A 38 10.99 7.93 35.52
CA ARG A 38 12.12 7.66 34.62
C ARG A 38 12.05 6.28 34.00
N PHE A 39 11.58 5.26 34.71
CA PHE A 39 11.38 3.92 34.13
C PHE A 39 10.33 3.94 33.03
N VAL A 40 9.21 4.64 33.21
CA VAL A 40 8.15 4.78 32.19
C VAL A 40 8.71 5.46 30.93
N GLU A 41 9.41 6.58 31.08
CA GLU A 41 9.98 7.29 29.92
C GLU A 41 11.10 6.48 29.24
N ASN A 42 11.95 5.79 30.00
CA ASN A 42 12.97 4.90 29.43
C ASN A 42 12.34 3.74 28.65
N ALA A 43 11.25 3.14 29.15
CA ALA A 43 10.51 2.11 28.43
C ALA A 43 9.93 2.65 27.11
N ALA A 44 9.33 3.84 27.13
CA ALA A 44 8.83 4.50 25.94
C ALA A 44 9.94 4.81 24.92
N ARG A 45 11.11 5.27 25.38
CA ARG A 45 12.30 5.49 24.52
C ARG A 45 12.79 4.20 23.88
N ILE A 46 12.89 3.11 24.63
CA ILE A 46 13.29 1.80 24.11
C ILE A 46 12.29 1.32 23.05
N ALA A 47 10.99 1.49 23.30
CA ALA A 47 9.96 1.11 22.33
C ALA A 47 10.09 1.92 21.01
N ARG A 48 10.25 3.24 21.10
CA ARG A 48 10.46 4.11 19.92
C ARG A 48 11.72 3.72 19.15
N PHE A 49 12.81 3.45 19.86
CA PHE A 49 14.06 3.01 19.26
C PHE A 49 13.90 1.67 18.52
N ARG A 50 13.22 0.70 19.15
CA ARG A 50 12.96 -0.61 18.53
C ARG A 50 12.12 -0.48 17.26
N ALA A 51 11.07 0.33 17.28
CA ALA A 51 10.24 0.59 16.10
C ALA A 51 11.07 1.24 14.97
N ALA A 52 11.80 2.31 15.27
CA ALA A 52 12.65 2.99 14.29
C ALA A 52 13.74 2.05 13.71
N LEU A 53 14.29 1.16 14.54
CA LEU A 53 15.26 0.16 14.09
C LEU A 53 14.61 -0.88 13.17
N GLN A 54 13.41 -1.35 13.48
CA GLN A 54 12.66 -2.26 12.63
C GLN A 54 12.37 -1.62 11.27
N ASP A 55 11.90 -0.37 11.27
CA ASP A 55 11.62 0.38 10.04
C ASP A 55 12.89 0.59 9.20
N ALA A 56 14.01 0.93 9.84
CA ALA A 56 15.28 1.12 9.15
C ALA A 56 15.82 -0.18 8.53
N VAL A 57 15.57 -1.34 9.17
CA VAL A 57 16.00 -2.66 8.68
C VAL A 57 15.04 -3.24 7.64
N ALA A 58 13.74 -2.93 7.72
CA ALA A 58 12.72 -3.42 6.78
C ALA A 58 12.92 -2.92 5.33
N GLY A 59 13.74 -1.88 5.13
CA GLY A 59 13.98 -1.28 3.83
C GLY A 59 12.82 -0.37 3.38
N PRO A 60 12.92 0.27 2.20
CA PRO A 60 11.85 1.12 1.70
C PRO A 60 10.56 0.29 1.58
N PRO A 61 9.38 0.83 1.97
CA PRO A 61 8.13 0.16 1.70
C PRO A 61 8.06 -0.17 0.20
N ALA A 62 7.51 -1.34 -0.13
CA ALA A 62 7.23 -1.70 -1.52
C ALA A 62 6.53 -0.50 -2.16
N ARG A 63 7.06 -0.01 -3.29
CA ARG A 63 6.40 1.06 -4.03
C ARG A 63 4.99 0.54 -4.32
N LEU A 64 4.00 1.21 -3.75
CA LEU A 64 2.60 0.98 -4.05
C LEU A 64 2.22 2.02 -5.10
N GLY A 65 1.67 1.57 -6.22
CA GLY A 65 1.09 2.46 -7.22
C GLY A 65 -0.14 3.20 -6.69
N GLU A 66 -0.67 4.13 -7.48
CA GLU A 66 -1.97 4.74 -7.20
C GLU A 66 -3.04 3.65 -6.94
N GLY A 67 -3.68 3.71 -5.78
CA GLY A 67 -4.73 2.76 -5.38
C GLY A 67 -4.26 1.54 -4.57
N GLY A 68 -3.00 1.49 -4.12
CA GLY A 68 -2.53 0.40 -3.24
C GLY A 68 -2.25 -0.92 -3.97
N VAL A 69 -2.15 -0.89 -5.29
CA VAL A 69 -1.70 -2.01 -6.12
C VAL A 69 -0.17 -2.03 -6.12
N GLU A 70 0.44 -3.22 -6.06
CA GLU A 70 1.90 -3.36 -6.23
C GLU A 70 2.38 -2.57 -7.46
N TRP A 71 3.44 -1.80 -7.30
CA TRP A 71 3.99 -0.98 -8.39
C TRP A 71 4.57 -1.88 -9.49
N GLU A 72 3.79 -2.10 -10.54
CA GLU A 72 4.24 -2.78 -11.74
C GLU A 72 5.35 -1.98 -12.44
N ASP A 73 6.39 -2.67 -12.91
CA ASP A 73 7.46 -2.06 -13.69
C ASP A 73 6.90 -1.37 -14.95
N ALA A 74 7.52 -0.27 -15.38
CA ALA A 74 7.07 0.48 -16.55
C ALA A 74 7.10 -0.34 -17.85
N ALA A 75 7.92 -1.40 -17.91
CA ALA A 75 7.88 -2.37 -19.00
C ALA A 75 6.57 -3.18 -18.99
N VAL A 76 6.19 -3.72 -17.82
CA VAL A 76 4.97 -4.52 -17.63
C VAL A 76 3.71 -3.70 -17.94
N ARG A 77 3.66 -2.44 -17.47
CA ARG A 77 2.54 -1.53 -17.76
C ARG A 77 2.38 -1.23 -19.25
N ARG A 78 3.49 -1.12 -19.99
CA ARG A 78 3.48 -0.88 -21.44
C ARG A 78 3.04 -2.13 -22.21
N GLU A 79 3.49 -3.30 -21.79
CA GLU A 79 3.09 -4.60 -22.35
C GLU A 79 1.58 -4.79 -22.24
N ARG A 80 1.03 -4.59 -21.04
CA ARG A 80 -0.41 -4.72 -20.78
C ARG A 80 -1.25 -3.76 -21.61
N LYS A 81 -0.88 -2.48 -21.64
CA LYS A 81 -1.58 -1.48 -22.48
C LYS A 81 -1.48 -1.78 -23.98
N ARG A 82 -0.36 -2.37 -24.44
CA ARG A 82 -0.22 -2.82 -25.83
C ARG A 82 -1.18 -3.96 -26.14
N ALA A 83 -1.27 -4.96 -25.26
CA ALA A 83 -2.18 -6.10 -25.43
C ALA A 83 -3.65 -5.67 -25.40
N GLU A 84 -4.05 -4.82 -24.45
CA GLU A 84 -5.41 -4.28 -24.38
C GLU A 84 -5.75 -3.41 -25.59
N GLY A 85 -4.81 -2.57 -26.04
CA GLY A 85 -4.98 -1.75 -27.23
C GLY A 85 -5.07 -2.57 -28.53
N LEU A 86 -4.39 -3.71 -28.60
CA LEU A 86 -4.46 -4.61 -29.75
C LEU A 86 -5.83 -5.30 -29.81
N ARG A 87 -6.35 -5.79 -28.68
CA ARG A 87 -7.69 -6.40 -28.59
C ARG A 87 -8.79 -5.42 -28.99
N GLN A 88 -8.72 -4.17 -28.51
CA GLN A 88 -9.69 -3.14 -28.92
C GLN A 88 -9.64 -2.80 -30.41
N LYS A 89 -8.46 -2.91 -31.05
CA LYS A 89 -8.34 -2.71 -32.50
C LYS A 89 -8.96 -3.87 -33.27
N GLU A 90 -8.71 -5.10 -32.84
CA GLU A 90 -9.29 -6.30 -33.46
C GLU A 90 -10.82 -6.30 -33.39
N GLU A 91 -11.39 -6.00 -32.21
CA GLU A 91 -12.84 -5.89 -32.02
C GLU A 91 -13.45 -4.79 -32.91
N LYS A 92 -12.80 -3.63 -33.02
CA LYS A 92 -13.26 -2.55 -33.90
C LYS A 92 -13.18 -2.91 -35.38
N MET A 93 -12.16 -3.65 -35.80
CA MET A 93 -12.04 -4.10 -37.19
C MET A 93 -13.08 -5.16 -37.53
N LEU A 94 -13.36 -6.10 -36.62
CA LEU A 94 -14.43 -7.08 -36.79
C LEU A 94 -15.79 -6.40 -36.89
N ALA A 95 -16.10 -5.47 -35.98
CA ALA A 95 -17.34 -4.71 -36.02
C ALA A 95 -17.47 -3.82 -37.28
N ALA A 96 -16.37 -3.29 -37.81
CA ALA A 96 -16.38 -2.53 -39.06
C ALA A 96 -16.67 -3.44 -40.27
N ARG A 97 -16.08 -4.63 -40.32
CA ARG A 97 -16.32 -5.61 -41.40
C ARG A 97 -17.75 -6.15 -41.38
N GLU A 98 -18.31 -6.39 -40.20
CA GLU A 98 -19.72 -6.80 -40.04
C GLU A 98 -20.68 -5.71 -40.53
N LYS A 99 -20.38 -4.43 -40.24
CA LYS A 99 -21.17 -3.30 -40.77
C LYS A 99 -21.05 -3.17 -42.28
N GLU A 100 -19.89 -3.38 -42.87
CA GLU A 100 -19.71 -3.35 -44.32
C GLU A 100 -20.43 -4.50 -45.02
N THR A 101 -20.42 -5.70 -44.45
CA THR A 101 -21.17 -6.85 -44.99
C THR A 101 -22.68 -6.67 -44.87
N GLN A 102 -23.18 -6.11 -43.76
CA GLN A 102 -24.59 -5.76 -43.61
C GLN A 102 -25.03 -4.70 -44.65
N ARG A 103 -24.22 -3.65 -44.83
CA ARG A 103 -24.50 -2.57 -45.79
C ARG A 103 -24.47 -3.05 -47.26
N ALA A 104 -23.57 -3.99 -47.58
CA ALA A 104 -23.53 -4.64 -48.89
C ALA A 104 -24.74 -5.56 -49.12
N SER A 105 -25.21 -6.27 -48.09
CA SER A 105 -26.41 -7.10 -48.19
C SER A 105 -27.70 -6.28 -48.31
N GLU A 106 -27.78 -5.10 -47.68
CA GLU A 106 -28.94 -4.19 -47.81
C GLU A 106 -28.99 -3.53 -49.20
N GLY A 107 -27.84 -3.20 -49.81
CA GLY A 107 -27.78 -2.63 -51.15
C GLY A 107 -28.13 -3.62 -52.28
N LEU A 108 -28.01 -4.92 -52.06
CA LEU A 108 -28.37 -5.97 -53.04
C LEU A 108 -29.89 -6.25 -53.10
N VAL A 109 -30.67 -5.78 -52.12
CA VAL A 109 -32.13 -5.96 -52.08
C VAL A 109 -32.87 -4.86 -52.84
N ASP A 110 -32.25 -3.67 -53.01
CA ASP A 110 -32.88 -2.51 -53.66
C ASP A 110 -32.76 -2.56 -55.21
N ASP A 111 -31.70 -3.18 -55.75
CA ASP A 111 -31.45 -3.27 -57.21
C ASP A 111 -32.17 -4.45 -57.92
N ALA A 112 -32.94 -5.28 -57.20
CA ALA A 112 -33.53 -6.51 -57.75
C ALA A 112 -34.99 -6.38 -58.23
N VAL A 113 -35.59 -5.19 -58.22
CA VAL A 113 -37.01 -5.00 -58.60
C VAL A 113 -37.17 -4.01 -59.75
N ASP A 114 -36.60 -4.31 -60.91
CA ASP A 114 -37.16 -3.82 -62.18
C ASP A 114 -36.71 -4.69 -63.37
N LEU A 115 -37.42 -5.79 -63.60
CA LEU A 115 -37.36 -6.52 -64.87
C LEU A 115 -38.72 -6.37 -65.57
N PRO A 116 -38.78 -5.85 -66.81
CA PRO A 116 -40.06 -5.63 -67.48
C PRO A 116 -40.68 -6.97 -67.90
N GLU A 117 -41.95 -7.16 -67.54
CA GLU A 117 -42.78 -8.28 -67.98
C GLU A 117 -42.92 -8.27 -69.51
N TYR A 118 -42.28 -9.21 -70.20
CA TYR A 118 -42.61 -9.51 -71.59
C TYR A 118 -43.97 -10.21 -71.65
N GLN A 119 -44.97 -9.52 -72.22
CA GLN A 119 -46.27 -10.09 -72.58
C GLN A 119 -46.09 -11.21 -73.61
N LEU A 120 -46.23 -12.46 -73.15
CA LEU A 120 -46.54 -13.62 -73.98
C LEU A 120 -48.06 -13.74 -74.11
N HIS A 121 -48.62 -13.08 -75.13
CA HIS A 121 -49.93 -13.47 -75.68
C HIS A 121 -49.69 -14.15 -77.02
N GLY A 122 -50.17 -15.40 -77.12
CA GLY A 122 -49.90 -16.31 -78.23
C GLY A 122 -50.88 -16.23 -79.40
N LEU A 123 -50.53 -17.08 -80.38
CA LEU A 123 -51.17 -17.45 -81.66
C LEU A 123 -51.02 -16.46 -82.81
#